data_AF-A0A674D3D2-F1
#
_entry.id   AF-A0A674D3D2-F1
#
_cell.length_a   1.000
_cell.length_b   1.000
_cell.length_c   1.000
_cell.angle_alpha   90.00
_cell.angle_beta   90.00
_cell.angle_gamma   90.00
#
_symmetry.space_group_name_H-M   'P 1'
#
loop_
_entity.id
_entity.type
_entity.pdbx_description
1 polymer ?
#
loop_
_entity_poly.entity_id
_entity_poly.type
_entity_poly.pdbx_seq_one_letter_code
_entity_poly.pdbx_strand_id
1 'polypeptide(L)'
;MFPIFWILLVLPLVSAQTYHWGPCPTPSVQPNFSLQQYLGTWYEIAKLPAFFEKGKCIQADYTLRGDGTIRVLNSQFYKGKVRTVEGTAVVQDPKNPAKLGVSFSYFTPYSPYWVLSTDFVSGAVVYSCTDVLRIFHVDYAWILGRSRFLPAEKVEFARQLLAKENIDTFKMSVTDQTGCD
;
A
#
# COMPACT_ATOMS: atom_id res chain seq x y z
N MET A 1 12.71 40.63 34.88
CA MET A 1 13.03 40.70 33.44
C MET A 1 14.28 39.87 33.25
N PHE A 2 14.26 38.62 32.78
CA PHE A 2 13.61 38.00 31.62
C PHE A 2 13.09 36.61 31.97
N PRO A 3 11.89 36.17 31.55
CA PRO A 3 11.52 34.77 31.66
C PRO A 3 12.20 33.99 30.53
N ILE A 4 12.95 32.97 30.93
CA ILE A 4 13.63 31.99 30.09
C ILE A 4 12.57 31.30 29.23
N PHE A 5 12.76 31.40 27.91
CA PHE A 5 11.93 30.76 26.89
C PHE A 5 11.98 29.25 27.10
N TRP A 6 10.90 28.65 27.62
CA TRP A 6 10.69 27.21 27.53
C TRP A 6 10.42 26.87 26.07
N ILE A 7 11.49 26.69 25.29
CA ILE A 7 11.40 25.96 24.03
C ILE A 7 11.06 24.52 24.42
N LEU A 8 9.76 24.20 24.40
CA LEU A 8 9.27 22.84 24.33
C LEU A 8 9.88 22.22 23.09
N LEU A 9 10.97 21.50 23.30
CA LEU A 9 11.63 20.66 22.32
C LEU A 9 10.69 19.47 22.10
N VAL A 10 9.64 19.67 21.31
CA VAL A 10 8.83 18.59 20.76
C VAL A 10 9.73 17.91 19.74
N LEU A 11 10.55 16.97 20.21
CA LEU A 11 11.20 15.99 19.36
C LEU A 11 10.09 15.37 18.51
N PRO A 12 10.14 15.45 17.16
CA PRO A 12 9.20 14.71 16.34
C PRO A 12 9.48 13.24 16.62
N LEU A 13 8.58 12.62 17.38
CA LEU A 13 8.49 11.17 17.52
C LEU A 13 8.42 10.60 16.10
N VAL A 14 9.55 10.02 15.68
CA VAL A 14 9.76 9.10 14.55
C VAL A 14 8.51 8.93 13.67
N SER A 15 8.46 9.69 12.57
CA SER A 15 7.41 9.59 11.54
C SER A 15 7.49 8.20 10.89
N ALA A 16 6.77 7.25 11.46
CA ALA A 16 6.58 5.91 10.90
C ALA A 16 5.61 5.89 9.71
N GLN A 17 5.02 7.03 9.36
CA GLN A 17 4.01 7.20 8.32
C GLN A 17 4.34 8.44 7.47
N THR A 18 4.14 8.36 6.16
CA THR A 18 4.28 9.49 5.22
C THR A 18 3.09 10.43 5.38
N TYR A 19 3.38 11.72 5.60
CA TYR A 19 2.39 12.79 5.66
C TYR A 19 2.83 13.86 4.68
N HIS A 20 1.89 14.35 3.88
CA HIS A 20 2.14 15.34 2.85
C HIS A 20 1.10 16.45 2.96
N TRP A 21 1.53 17.69 2.73
CA TRP A 21 0.63 18.85 2.71
C TRP A 21 -0.21 18.87 1.42
N GLY A 22 -1.45 19.35 1.53
CA GLY A 22 -2.37 19.43 0.40
C GLY A 22 -3.16 18.14 0.17
N PRO A 23 -3.99 18.11 -0.90
CA PRO A 23 -4.86 16.99 -1.20
C PRO A 23 -4.09 15.78 -1.74
N CYS A 24 -4.71 14.61 -1.69
CA CYS A 24 -4.23 13.41 -2.36
C CYS A 24 -3.96 13.65 -3.87
N PRO A 25 -2.82 13.17 -4.39
CA PRO A 25 -2.61 13.02 -5.83
C PRO A 25 -3.72 12.19 -6.48
N THR A 26 -3.98 12.45 -7.76
CA THR A 26 -4.96 11.70 -8.56
C THR A 26 -4.26 10.92 -9.67
N PRO A 27 -3.49 9.86 -9.33
CA PRO A 27 -2.72 9.14 -10.33
C PRO A 27 -3.61 8.44 -11.35
N SER A 28 -3.06 8.24 -12.54
CA SER A 28 -3.65 7.34 -13.53
C SER A 28 -3.63 5.89 -13.03
N VAL A 29 -4.71 5.15 -13.29
CA VAL A 29 -4.83 3.73 -12.90
C VAL A 29 -4.70 2.81 -14.10
N GLN A 30 -4.42 1.53 -13.84
CA GLN A 30 -4.20 0.52 -14.88
C GLN A 30 -5.36 0.50 -15.89
N PRO A 31 -5.10 0.77 -17.18
CA PRO A 31 -6.11 0.64 -18.21
C PRO A 31 -6.48 -0.83 -18.42
N ASN A 32 -7.74 -1.09 -18.76
CA ASN A 32 -8.26 -2.44 -19.02
C ASN A 32 -7.97 -3.44 -17.89
N PHE A 33 -8.03 -2.98 -16.64
CA PHE A 33 -7.76 -3.82 -15.48
C PHE A 33 -8.74 -4.98 -15.38
N SER A 34 -8.20 -6.20 -15.29
CA SER A 34 -8.95 -7.42 -15.11
C SER A 34 -8.81 -7.92 -13.68
N LEU A 35 -9.88 -7.82 -12.89
CA LEU A 35 -9.89 -8.34 -11.52
C LEU A 35 -9.52 -9.83 -11.49
N GLN A 36 -10.09 -10.61 -12.41
CA GLN A 36 -9.86 -12.07 -12.48
C GLN A 36 -8.38 -12.43 -12.64
N GLN A 37 -7.63 -11.68 -13.47
CA GLN A 37 -6.20 -11.91 -13.65
C GLN A 37 -5.36 -11.39 -12.47
N TYR A 38 -5.91 -10.44 -11.71
CA TYR A 38 -5.25 -9.86 -10.55
C TYR A 38 -5.36 -10.72 -9.27
N LEU A 39 -6.37 -11.60 -9.19
CA LEU A 39 -6.58 -12.52 -8.06
C LEU A 39 -5.36 -13.41 -7.78
N GLY A 40 -5.36 -14.04 -6.61
CA GLY A 40 -4.29 -14.90 -6.10
C GLY A 40 -3.27 -14.13 -5.27
N THR A 41 -2.11 -14.74 -5.07
CA THR A 41 -1.10 -14.23 -4.13
C THR A 41 -0.18 -13.19 -4.77
N TRP A 42 0.13 -12.15 -3.99
CA TRP A 42 1.10 -11.12 -4.28
C TRP A 42 2.05 -10.94 -3.09
N TYR A 43 3.34 -10.88 -3.34
CA TYR A 43 4.39 -10.61 -2.35
C TYR A 43 4.72 -9.12 -2.36
N GLU A 44 4.85 -8.53 -1.18
CA GLU A 44 5.29 -7.14 -1.04
C GLU A 44 6.80 -7.05 -1.28
N ILE A 45 7.22 -6.34 -2.32
CA ILE A 45 8.63 -6.16 -2.70
C ILE A 45 9.21 -4.90 -2.07
N ALA A 46 8.44 -3.82 -2.08
CA ALA A 46 8.80 -2.58 -1.44
C ALA A 46 7.53 -1.79 -1.11
N LYS A 47 7.62 -0.91 -0.10
CA LYS A 47 6.49 -0.09 0.31
C LYS A 47 6.89 1.26 0.89
N LEU A 48 5.99 2.23 0.80
CA LEU A 48 6.03 3.39 1.69
C LEU A 48 5.73 2.96 3.14
N PRO A 49 6.24 3.67 4.15
CA PRO A 49 6.08 3.28 5.54
C PRO A 49 4.62 3.04 5.93
N ALA A 50 4.35 1.82 6.38
CA ALA A 50 3.04 1.39 6.85
C ALA A 50 3.16 0.83 8.27
N PHE A 51 2.65 1.56 9.27
CA PHE A 51 2.82 1.20 10.68
C PHE A 51 2.23 -0.17 11.05
N PHE A 52 1.30 -0.70 10.26
CA PHE A 52 0.64 -1.99 10.47
C PHE A 52 1.43 -3.19 9.89
N GLU A 53 2.49 -2.94 9.11
CA GLU A 53 3.28 -3.96 8.41
C GLU A 53 4.77 -3.90 8.79
N LYS A 54 5.07 -4.27 10.05
CA LYS A 54 6.43 -4.17 10.62
C LYS A 54 7.29 -5.43 10.46
N GLY A 55 6.73 -6.49 9.85
CA GLY A 55 7.39 -7.78 9.68
C GLY A 55 8.15 -7.93 8.37
N LYS A 56 8.50 -9.18 8.10
CA LYS A 56 9.08 -9.65 6.82
C LYS A 56 8.15 -10.67 6.17
N CYS A 57 8.49 -11.15 4.98
CA CYS A 57 7.74 -12.17 4.24
C CYS A 57 6.28 -11.77 4.01
N ILE A 58 6.05 -10.48 3.75
CA ILE A 58 4.70 -9.93 3.64
C ILE A 58 4.10 -10.36 2.31
N GLN A 59 2.89 -10.91 2.36
CA GLN A 59 2.13 -11.29 1.19
C GLN A 59 0.64 -11.05 1.42
N ALA A 60 -0.08 -10.82 0.33
CA ALA A 60 -1.51 -10.67 0.27
C ALA A 60 -2.10 -11.71 -0.68
N ASP A 61 -3.07 -12.50 -0.22
CA ASP A 61 -3.87 -13.36 -1.08
C ASP A 61 -5.24 -12.74 -1.35
N TYR A 62 -5.60 -12.65 -2.64
CA TYR A 62 -6.86 -12.10 -3.10
C TYR A 62 -7.75 -13.22 -3.66
N THR A 63 -8.84 -13.53 -2.96
CA THR A 63 -9.79 -14.56 -3.40
C THR A 63 -11.17 -13.95 -3.67
N LEU A 64 -11.77 -14.21 -4.83
CA LEU A 64 -13.16 -13.81 -5.10
C LEU A 64 -14.13 -14.63 -4.24
N ARG A 65 -15.07 -13.97 -3.57
CA ARG A 65 -16.16 -14.60 -2.81
C ARG A 65 -17.42 -14.73 -3.67
N GLY A 66 -18.34 -15.61 -3.25
CA GLY A 66 -19.60 -15.84 -3.96
C GLY A 66 -20.56 -14.65 -3.97
N ASP A 67 -20.36 -13.67 -3.08
CA ASP A 67 -21.12 -12.42 -3.02
C ASP A 67 -20.55 -11.31 -3.93
N GLY A 68 -19.49 -11.61 -4.69
CA GLY A 68 -18.81 -10.66 -5.56
C GLY A 68 -17.78 -9.77 -4.86
N THR A 69 -17.61 -9.88 -3.53
CA THR A 69 -16.51 -9.22 -2.81
C THR A 69 -15.21 -10.00 -2.93
N ILE A 70 -14.09 -9.36 -2.61
CA ILE A 70 -12.77 -9.98 -2.62
C ILE A 70 -12.30 -10.17 -1.18
N ARG A 71 -11.99 -11.40 -0.79
CA ARG A 71 -11.24 -11.67 0.44
C ARG A 71 -9.80 -11.22 0.25
N VAL A 72 -9.30 -10.43 1.18
CA VAL A 72 -7.89 -10.01 1.24
C VAL A 72 -7.26 -10.63 2.48
N LEU A 73 -6.40 -11.63 2.32
CA LEU A 73 -5.68 -12.24 3.44
C LEU A 73 -4.23 -11.78 3.41
N ASN A 74 -3.89 -10.83 4.29
CA ASN A 74 -2.50 -10.42 4.49
C ASN A 74 -1.83 -11.31 5.52
N SER A 75 -0.57 -11.66 5.29
CA SER A 75 0.27 -12.37 6.24
C SER A 75 1.65 -11.76 6.31
N GLN A 76 2.26 -11.78 7.50
CA GLN A 76 3.62 -11.31 7.75
C GLN A 76 4.29 -12.17 8.82
N PHE A 77 5.60 -12.37 8.72
CA PHE A 77 6.41 -12.93 9.79
C PHE A 77 6.91 -11.80 10.69
N TYR A 78 6.47 -11.77 11.94
CA TYR A 78 6.81 -10.71 12.88
C TYR A 78 7.08 -11.28 14.28
N LYS A 79 8.26 -10.99 14.83
CA LYS A 79 8.70 -11.46 16.16
C LYS A 79 8.60 -12.98 16.33
N GLY A 80 9.12 -13.73 15.35
CA GLY A 80 9.19 -15.20 15.41
C GLY A 80 7.87 -15.92 15.15
N LYS A 81 6.82 -15.23 14.70
CA LYS A 81 5.50 -15.81 14.45
C LYS A 81 4.89 -15.26 13.18
N VAL A 82 4.14 -16.10 12.48
CA VAL A 82 3.26 -15.65 11.39
C VAL A 82 2.06 -14.94 12.01
N ARG A 83 1.76 -13.75 11.49
CA ARG A 83 0.55 -12.98 11.82
C ARG A 83 -0.26 -12.79 10.56
N THR A 84 -1.56 -12.93 10.66
CA THR A 84 -2.49 -12.73 9.55
C THR A 84 -3.54 -11.69 9.90
N VAL A 85 -4.06 -11.04 8.87
CA VAL A 85 -5.26 -10.19 8.97
C VAL A 85 -6.09 -10.41 7.72
N GLU A 86 -7.37 -10.67 7.92
CA GLU A 86 -8.35 -10.80 6.83
C GLU A 86 -9.12 -9.49 6.68
N GLY A 87 -9.31 -9.07 5.44
CA GLY A 87 -10.13 -7.94 5.06
C GLY A 87 -11.03 -8.28 3.87
N THR A 88 -11.74 -7.26 3.43
CA THR A 88 -12.63 -7.29 2.28
C THR A 88 -12.28 -6.15 1.36
N ALA A 89 -12.08 -6.45 0.08
CA ALA A 89 -12.00 -5.46 -0.99
C ALA A 89 -13.24 -5.53 -1.89
N VAL A 90 -13.58 -4.38 -2.47
CA VAL A 90 -14.70 -4.21 -3.39
C VAL A 90 -14.29 -3.33 -4.56
N VAL A 91 -14.85 -3.58 -5.74
CA VAL A 91 -14.79 -2.64 -6.86
C VAL A 91 -15.86 -1.58 -6.64
N GLN A 92 -15.46 -0.34 -6.36
CA GLN A 92 -16.39 0.74 -6.03
C GLN A 92 -17.13 1.28 -7.25
N ASP A 93 -16.45 1.35 -8.40
CA ASP A 93 -17.02 1.76 -9.68
C ASP A 93 -16.65 0.74 -10.77
N PRO A 94 -17.63 0.01 -11.33
CA PRO A 94 -17.37 -0.94 -12.43
C PRO A 94 -16.72 -0.31 -13.67
N LYS A 95 -16.85 1.00 -13.89
CA LYS A 95 -16.18 1.71 -14.99
C LYS A 95 -14.69 1.93 -14.72
N ASN A 96 -14.27 1.84 -13.45
CA ASN A 96 -12.89 2.02 -13.01
C ASN A 96 -12.46 0.84 -12.11
N PRO A 97 -12.40 -0.39 -12.64
CA PRO A 97 -12.21 -1.60 -11.82
C PRO A 97 -10.83 -1.68 -11.14
N ALA A 98 -9.86 -0.87 -11.58
CA ALA A 98 -8.56 -0.71 -10.93
C ALA A 98 -8.62 0.12 -9.63
N LYS A 99 -9.74 0.80 -9.34
CA LYS A 99 -9.98 1.56 -8.11
C LYS A 99 -10.81 0.73 -7.15
N LEU A 100 -10.13 -0.09 -6.36
CA LEU A 100 -10.76 -0.87 -5.31
C LEU A 100 -10.87 -0.03 -4.03
N GLY A 101 -11.78 -0.43 -3.16
CA GLY A 101 -11.80 -0.04 -1.75
C GLY A 101 -11.51 -1.26 -0.89
N VAL A 102 -10.65 -1.15 0.12
CA VAL A 102 -10.31 -2.23 1.05
C VAL A 102 -10.64 -1.85 2.49
N SER A 103 -11.16 -2.79 3.27
CA SER A 103 -11.40 -2.63 4.70
C SER A 103 -11.02 -3.88 5.47
N PHE A 104 -10.42 -3.70 6.64
CA PHE A 104 -10.06 -4.77 7.59
C PHE A 104 -10.95 -4.77 8.84
N SER A 105 -12.01 -3.96 8.85
CA SER A 105 -13.01 -3.91 9.92
C SER A 105 -14.38 -3.56 9.36
N TYR A 106 -15.44 -4.18 9.89
CA TYR A 106 -16.81 -3.87 9.48
C TYR A 106 -17.25 -2.44 9.86
N PHE A 107 -16.54 -1.78 10.78
CA PHE A 107 -16.90 -0.47 11.29
C PHE A 107 -16.13 0.68 10.65
N THR A 108 -15.14 0.39 9.78
CA THR A 108 -14.32 1.40 9.12
C THR A 108 -14.73 1.55 7.66
N PRO A 109 -14.72 2.78 7.11
CA PRO A 109 -14.92 2.98 5.68
C PRO A 109 -13.83 2.26 4.88
N TYR A 110 -14.13 1.95 3.63
CA TYR A 110 -13.14 1.39 2.71
C TYR A 110 -12.06 2.43 2.39
N SER A 111 -10.80 2.06 2.62
CA SER A 111 -9.65 2.84 2.18
C SER A 111 -9.40 2.61 0.68
N PRO A 112 -8.99 3.63 -0.09
CA PRO A 112 -8.63 3.44 -1.49
C PRO A 112 -7.52 2.40 -1.68
N TYR A 113 -7.66 1.54 -2.67
CA TYR A 113 -6.64 0.60 -3.14
C TYR A 113 -6.61 0.68 -4.66
N TRP A 114 -5.73 1.52 -5.20
CA TRP A 114 -5.69 1.82 -6.62
C TRP A 114 -4.52 1.10 -7.28
N VAL A 115 -4.80 0.25 -8.25
CA VAL A 115 -3.78 -0.42 -9.05
C VAL A 115 -3.35 0.54 -10.15
N LEU A 116 -2.16 1.13 -10.01
CA LEU A 116 -1.63 2.11 -10.96
C LEU A 116 -1.11 1.44 -12.24
N SER A 117 -0.43 0.30 -12.08
CA SER A 117 0.11 -0.49 -13.19
C SER A 117 0.26 -1.94 -12.79
N THR A 118 -0.04 -2.87 -13.69
CA THR A 118 0.27 -4.29 -13.51
C THR A 118 0.32 -5.02 -14.84
N ASP A 119 1.21 -6.00 -14.95
CA ASP A 119 1.20 -6.98 -16.04
C ASP A 119 0.44 -8.27 -15.65
N PHE A 120 -0.19 -8.29 -14.47
CA PHE A 120 -0.93 -9.38 -13.83
C PHE A 120 -0.09 -10.62 -13.45
N VAL A 121 0.97 -10.90 -14.19
CA VAL A 121 1.75 -12.15 -14.12
C VAL A 121 3.06 -12.00 -13.37
N SER A 122 3.57 -10.79 -13.16
CA SER A 122 4.83 -10.60 -12.46
C SER A 122 4.83 -9.50 -11.43
N GLY A 123 4.24 -8.34 -11.73
CA GLY A 123 4.42 -7.12 -10.96
C GLY A 123 3.17 -6.25 -10.92
N ALA A 124 3.00 -5.53 -9.82
CA ALA A 124 1.97 -4.50 -9.69
C ALA A 124 2.46 -3.32 -8.86
N VAL A 125 1.95 -2.13 -9.18
CA VAL A 125 2.16 -0.90 -8.42
C VAL A 125 0.81 -0.46 -7.89
N VAL A 126 0.73 -0.29 -6.57
CA VAL A 126 -0.51 0.02 -5.86
C VAL A 126 -0.32 1.29 -5.06
N TYR A 127 -1.36 2.13 -5.03
CA TYR A 127 -1.40 3.36 -4.27
C TYR A 127 -2.68 3.45 -3.43
N SER A 128 -2.54 4.01 -2.23
CA SER A 128 -3.65 4.35 -1.34
C SER A 128 -3.40 5.73 -0.77
N CYS A 129 -4.40 6.59 -0.78
CA CYS A 129 -4.29 7.91 -0.17
C CYS A 129 -5.59 8.28 0.52
N THR A 130 -5.48 8.91 1.69
CA THR A 130 -6.60 9.41 2.46
C THR A 130 -6.35 10.87 2.86
N ASP A 131 -7.25 11.75 2.41
CA ASP A 131 -7.24 13.15 2.81
C ASP A 131 -7.67 13.30 4.27
N VAL A 132 -6.97 14.18 4.99
CA VAL A 132 -7.33 14.59 6.35
C VAL A 132 -7.72 16.06 6.33
N LEU A 133 -9.03 16.30 6.41
CA LEU A 133 -9.64 17.64 6.41
C LEU A 133 -9.23 18.52 5.22
N ARG A 134 -8.73 17.92 4.11
CA ARG A 134 -8.14 18.62 2.95
C ARG A 134 -6.94 19.52 3.27
N ILE A 135 -6.32 19.35 4.44
CA ILE A 135 -5.15 20.14 4.86
C ILE A 135 -3.86 19.35 4.56
N PHE A 136 -3.89 18.07 4.88
CA PHE A 136 -2.81 17.13 4.61
C PHE A 136 -3.42 15.78 4.23
N HIS A 137 -2.61 14.90 3.67
CA HIS A 137 -3.00 13.53 3.39
C HIS A 137 -1.97 12.54 3.93
N VAL A 138 -2.45 11.32 4.09
CA VAL A 138 -1.63 10.14 4.38
C VAL A 138 -1.71 9.24 3.17
N ASP A 139 -0.57 8.78 2.70
CA ASP A 139 -0.49 7.88 1.58
C ASP A 139 0.32 6.62 1.90
N TYR A 140 0.12 5.65 1.03
CA TYR A 140 0.81 4.38 1.01
C TYR A 140 1.00 4.00 -0.46
N ALA A 141 2.12 3.35 -0.74
CA ALA A 141 2.37 2.76 -2.04
C ALA A 141 3.07 1.43 -1.84
N TRP A 142 2.74 0.46 -2.68
CA TRP A 142 3.34 -0.86 -2.66
C TRP A 142 3.78 -1.26 -4.06
N ILE A 143 4.99 -1.81 -4.14
CA ILE A 143 5.47 -2.58 -5.29
C ILE A 143 5.26 -4.04 -4.93
N LEU A 144 4.42 -4.72 -5.70
CA LEU A 144 4.05 -6.11 -5.48
C LEU A 144 4.64 -6.99 -6.58
N GLY A 145 4.94 -8.25 -6.23
CA GLY A 145 5.44 -9.26 -7.15
C GLY A 145 4.65 -10.57 -7.07
N ARG A 146 4.53 -11.32 -8.17
CA ARG A 146 4.05 -12.71 -8.17
C ARG A 146 5.11 -13.69 -7.65
N SER A 147 6.35 -13.24 -7.57
CA SER A 147 7.47 -13.91 -6.90
C SER A 147 7.98 -13.02 -5.77
N ARG A 148 8.64 -13.63 -4.78
CA ARG A 148 9.29 -12.96 -3.66
C ARG A 148 10.40 -11.99 -4.08
N PHE A 149 10.90 -12.15 -5.30
CA PHE A 149 11.92 -11.28 -5.89
C PHE A 149 11.47 -10.83 -7.27
N LEU A 150 11.65 -9.54 -7.54
CA LEU A 150 11.30 -8.91 -8.81
C LEU A 150 12.59 -8.37 -9.45
N PRO A 151 12.75 -8.44 -10.79
CA PRO A 151 13.89 -7.86 -11.48
C PRO A 151 14.06 -6.37 -11.14
N ALA A 152 15.31 -5.92 -10.98
CA ALA A 152 15.62 -4.54 -10.60
C ALA A 152 15.00 -3.50 -11.55
N GLU A 153 14.95 -3.80 -12.85
CA GLU A 153 14.29 -2.98 -13.87
C GLU A 153 12.81 -2.72 -13.55
N LYS A 154 12.06 -3.73 -13.10
CA LYS A 154 10.63 -3.60 -12.76
C LYS A 154 10.43 -2.78 -11.49
N VAL A 155 11.33 -2.93 -10.52
CA VAL A 155 11.31 -2.13 -9.29
C VAL A 155 11.60 -0.66 -9.61
N GLU A 156 12.57 -0.40 -10.48
CA GLU A 156 12.93 0.96 -10.91
C GLU A 156 11.81 1.61 -11.73
N PHE A 157 11.22 0.87 -12.68
CA PHE A 157 10.02 1.32 -13.40
C PHE A 157 8.89 1.72 -12.44
N ALA A 158 8.63 0.90 -11.43
CA ALA A 158 7.58 1.18 -10.44
C ALA A 158 7.86 2.45 -9.63
N ARG A 159 9.12 2.70 -9.25
CA ARG A 159 9.51 3.95 -8.57
C ARG A 159 9.35 5.17 -9.47
N GLN A 160 9.76 5.06 -10.73
CA GLN A 160 9.62 6.14 -11.71
C GLN A 160 8.15 6.46 -12.01
N LEU A 161 7.29 5.43 -12.07
CA LEU A 161 5.85 5.61 -12.20
C LEU A 161 5.29 6.41 -11.01
N LEU A 162 5.61 6.02 -9.78
CA LEU A 162 5.16 6.73 -8.59
C LEU A 162 5.63 8.19 -8.58
N ALA A 163 6.92 8.42 -8.86
CA ALA A 163 7.48 9.77 -8.93
C ALA A 163 6.79 10.64 -10.01
N LYS A 164 6.51 10.06 -11.19
CA LYS A 164 5.79 10.75 -12.28
C LYS A 164 4.39 11.18 -11.87
N GLU A 165 3.72 10.40 -11.02
CA GLU A 165 2.39 10.70 -10.49
C GLU A 165 2.43 11.58 -9.22
N ASN A 166 3.58 12.20 -8.92
CA ASN A 166 3.83 13.05 -7.75
C ASN A 166 3.73 12.33 -6.40
N ILE A 167 4.07 11.05 -6.36
CA ILE A 167 4.14 10.25 -5.12
C ILE A 167 5.61 10.12 -4.72
N ASP A 168 5.98 10.65 -3.56
CA ASP A 168 7.37 10.67 -3.08
C ASP A 168 7.82 9.26 -2.64
N THR A 169 8.78 8.69 -3.35
CA THR A 169 9.33 7.36 -3.06
C THR A 169 10.56 7.41 -2.14
N PHE A 170 11.01 8.56 -1.65
CA PHE A 170 12.22 8.69 -0.84
C PHE A 170 12.21 7.81 0.40
N LYS A 171 11.03 7.67 1.05
CA LYS A 171 10.84 6.83 2.23
C LYS A 171 10.51 5.38 1.90
N MET A 172 10.44 5.00 0.62
CA MET A 172 10.10 3.63 0.23
C MET A 172 11.22 2.66 0.62
N SER A 173 10.87 1.65 1.41
CA SER A 173 11.79 0.61 1.87
C SER A 173 11.52 -0.72 1.17
N VAL A 174 12.58 -1.49 0.91
CA VAL A 174 12.48 -2.87 0.42
C VAL A 174 12.01 -3.78 1.54
N THR A 175 11.10 -4.71 1.23
CA THR A 175 10.60 -5.70 2.17
C THR A 175 11.50 -6.93 2.14
N ASP A 176 11.89 -7.42 3.32
CA ASP A 176 12.66 -8.67 3.43
C ASP A 176 11.78 -9.86 3.07
N GLN A 177 12.12 -10.55 1.98
CA GLN A 177 11.43 -11.77 1.50
C GLN A 177 12.33 -13.01 1.61
N THR A 178 13.38 -12.96 2.43
CA THR A 178 14.33 -14.06 2.65
C THR A 178 13.93 -14.90 3.87
N GLY A 179 14.18 -16.21 3.83
CA GLY A 179 13.94 -17.13 4.96
C GLY A 179 12.49 -17.07 5.47
N CYS A 180 11.54 -17.33 4.57
CA CYS A 180 10.09 -17.25 4.81
C CYS A 180 9.45 -18.63 5.08
N ASP A 181 10.28 -19.64 5.30
CA ASP A 181 9.90 -21.04 5.54
C ASP A 181 9.65 -21.32 7.03
#